data_AF-A0A846PTR1-F1
#
_entry.id   AF-A0A846PTR1-F1
#
_cell.length_a   1.000
_cell.length_b   1.000
_cell.length_c   1.000
_cell.angle_alpha   90.00
_cell.angle_beta   90.00
_cell.angle_gamma   90.00
#
_symmetry.space_group_name_H-M   'P 1'
#
loop_
_entity.id
_entity.type
_entity.pdbx_description
1 polymer ?
#
loop_
_entity_poly.entity_id
_entity_poly.type
_entity_poly.pdbx_seq_one_letter_code
_entity_poly.pdbx_strand_id
1 'polypeptide(L)' 'MALKLRCEEYGFECDFSLEGEESIGLIEKLKTHFEEEHGIEYPIDAVIQMIQNRGYSLDSIKK' A
#
# COMPACT_ATOMS: atom_id res chain seq x y z
N MET A 1 8.93 -11.42 3.91
CA MET A 1 7.85 -11.25 4.91
C MET A 1 6.59 -10.85 4.14
N ALA A 2 5.42 -11.36 4.52
CA ALA A 2 4.18 -10.98 3.84
C ALA A 2 3.68 -9.64 4.39
N LEU A 3 3.51 -8.67 3.51
CA LEU A 3 2.94 -7.36 3.78
C LEU A 3 1.41 -7.47 3.67
N LYS A 4 0.69 -7.00 4.69
CA LYS A 4 -0.77 -6.84 4.64
C LYS A 4 -1.09 -5.36 4.62
N LEU A 5 -1.64 -4.88 3.51
CA LEU A 5 -2.08 -3.49 3.35
C LEU A 5 -3.60 -3.46 3.37
N ARG A 6 -4.19 -2.60 4.19
CA ARG A 6 -5.64 -2.46 4.31
C ARG A 6 -6.05 -1.01 4.28
N CYS A 7 -6.96 -0.64 3.38
CA CYS A 7 -7.45 0.72 3.23
C CYS A 7 -8.09 1.26 4.52
N GLU A 8 -8.83 0.42 5.25
CA GLU A 8 -9.36 0.72 6.59
C GLU A 8 -8.29 1.21 7.56
N GLU A 9 -7.09 0.62 7.50
CA GLU A 9 -6.02 1.07 8.36
C GLU A 9 -5.64 2.49 7.94
N TYR A 10 -5.53 2.79 6.66
CA TYR A 10 -5.18 4.14 6.16
C TYR A 10 -6.27 5.20 6.39
N GLY A 11 -7.38 4.86 7.07
CA GLY A 11 -8.47 5.80 7.37
C GLY A 11 -9.42 5.99 6.19
N PHE A 12 -9.34 5.11 5.20
CA PHE A 12 -10.30 5.05 4.11
C PHE A 12 -11.43 4.11 4.49
N GLU A 13 -12.68 4.51 4.22
CA GLU A 13 -13.85 3.67 4.40
C GLU A 13 -13.97 2.64 3.25
N CYS A 14 -12.96 1.79 3.12
CA CYS A 14 -12.88 0.78 2.07
C CYS A 14 -12.39 -0.56 2.64
N ASP A 15 -13.07 -1.64 2.22
CA ASP A 15 -12.77 -3.04 2.62
C ASP A 15 -11.59 -3.64 1.83
N PHE A 16 -10.93 -2.83 1.00
CA PHE A 16 -9.82 -3.29 0.18
C PHE A 16 -8.63 -3.69 1.04
N SER A 17 -8.21 -4.93 0.84
CA SER A 17 -7.08 -5.54 1.52
C SER A 17 -6.18 -6.25 0.51
N LEU A 18 -4.88 -6.03 0.63
CA LEU A 18 -3.85 -6.71 -0.15
C LEU A 18 -2.94 -7.45 0.80
N GLU A 19 -2.74 -8.73 0.52
CA GLU A 19 -1.84 -9.60 1.26
C GLU A 19 -0.90 -10.27 0.28
N GLY A 20 0.40 -10.10 0.47
CA GLY A 20 1.39 -10.65 -0.44
C GLY A 20 2.81 -10.28 -0.05
N GLU A 21 3.78 -10.67 -0.87
CA GLU A 21 5.17 -10.31 -0.64
C GLU A 21 5.38 -8.81 -0.82
N GLU A 22 6.28 -8.26 0.01
CA GLU A 22 6.66 -6.86 -0.01
C GLU A 22 7.31 -6.53 -1.37
N SER A 23 6.49 -6.04 -2.30
CA SER A 23 6.86 -5.88 -3.71
C SER A 23 6.15 -4.68 -4.32
N ILE A 24 6.81 -4.07 -5.29
CA ILE A 24 6.31 -2.89 -6.02
C ILE A 24 4.92 -3.16 -6.61
N GLY A 25 4.67 -4.35 -7.14
CA GLY A 25 3.35 -4.70 -7.70
C GLY A 25 2.19 -4.67 -6.69
N LEU A 26 2.46 -4.87 -5.40
CA LEU A 26 1.44 -4.78 -4.34
C LEU A 26 1.10 -3.31 -4.05
N ILE A 27 2.12 -2.45 -4.07
CA ILE A 27 1.98 -0.99 -3.94
C ILE A 27 1.25 -0.42 -5.17
N GLU A 28 1.59 -0.89 -6.38
CA GLU A 28 0.90 -0.50 -7.61
C GLU A 28 -0.59 -0.85 -7.55
N LYS A 29 -0.95 -2.06 -7.11
CA LYS A 29 -2.35 -2.44 -6.90
C LYS A 29 -3.07 -1.52 -5.91
N LEU A 30 -2.40 -1.15 -4.81
CA LEU A 30 -2.97 -0.22 -3.83
C LEU A 30 -3.17 1.18 -4.44
N LYS A 31 -2.18 1.69 -5.17
CA LYS A 31 -2.27 2.97 -5.88
C LYS A 31 -3.42 2.97 -6.89
N THR A 32 -3.49 1.95 -7.74
CA THR A 32 -4.54 1.82 -8.76
C THR A 32 -5.91 1.77 -8.10
N HIS A 33 -6.07 1.06 -6.99
CA HIS A 33 -7.31 1.05 -6.22
C HIS A 33 -7.67 2.45 -5.66
N PHE A 34 -6.71 3.21 -5.13
CA PHE A 34 -6.96 4.60 -4.72
C PHE A 34 -7.43 5.48 -5.88
N GLU A 35 -6.85 5.29 -7.06
CA GLU A 35 -7.20 6.06 -8.26
C GLU A 35 -8.58 5.66 -8.80
N GLU A 36 -8.91 4.37 -8.83
CA GLU A 36 -10.16 3.85 -9.40
C GLU A 36 -11.35 3.93 -8.42
N GLU A 37 -11.18 3.55 -7.16
CA GLU A 37 -12.28 3.50 -6.18
C GLU A 37 -12.43 4.82 -5.41
N HIS A 38 -11.32 5.47 -5.07
CA HIS A 38 -11.35 6.72 -4.32
C HIS A 38 -11.20 7.97 -5.21
N GLY A 39 -10.75 7.81 -6.47
CA GLY A 39 -10.47 8.95 -7.34
C GLY A 39 -9.22 9.75 -6.93
N ILE A 40 -8.33 9.14 -6.13
CA ILE A 40 -7.16 9.81 -5.55
C ILE A 40 -5.89 9.28 -6.20
N GLU A 41 -5.28 10.13 -7.01
CA GLU A 41 -4.01 9.83 -7.65
C GLU A 41 -2.85 10.19 -6.70
N TYR A 42 -2.28 9.19 -6.05
CA TYR A 42 -1.04 9.35 -5.30
C TYR A 42 0.17 8.88 -6.12
N PRO A 43 1.30 9.60 -6.08
CA PRO A 43 2.54 9.07 -6.63
C PRO A 43 2.94 7.83 -5.83
N ILE A 44 3.51 6.84 -6.53
CA ILE A 44 3.89 5.56 -5.91
C ILE A 44 4.82 5.77 -4.70
N ASP A 45 5.73 6.74 -4.76
CA ASP A 45 6.60 7.14 -3.65
C ASP A 45 5.82 7.59 -2.40
N ALA A 46 4.72 8.32 -2.55
CA ALA A 46 3.89 8.73 -1.42
C ALA A 46 3.21 7.53 -0.77
N VAL A 47 2.69 6.59 -1.58
CA VAL A 47 2.08 5.35 -1.09
C VAL A 47 3.12 4.50 -0.35
N ILE A 48 4.33 4.39 -0.91
CA ILE A 48 5.49 3.70 -0.29
C ILE A 48 5.82 4.33 1.07
N GLN A 49 5.95 5.66 1.14
CA GLN A 49 6.23 6.38 2.38
C GLN A 49 5.12 6.24 3.41
N MET A 50 3.85 6.21 3.00
CA MET A 50 2.71 5.97 3.89
C MET A 50 2.77 4.57 4.51
N ILE A 51 3.10 3.55 3.72
CA ILE A 51 3.29 2.17 4.20
C ILE A 51 4.48 2.11 5.16
N GLN A 52 5.60 2.73 4.82
CA GLN A 52 6.81 2.80 5.64
C GLN A 52 6.60 3.47 7.00
N ASN A 53 5.97 4.65 7.00
CA ASN A 53 5.74 5.44 8.22
C ASN A 53 4.86 4.72 9.24
N ARG A 54 4.05 3.77 8.81
CA ARG A 54 3.13 3.02 9.66
C ARG A 54 3.78 1.87 10.44
N GLY A 55 5.05 1.58 10.18
CA GLY A 55 5.78 0.49 10.84
C GLY A 55 5.94 -0.78 9.99
N TYR A 56 5.56 -0.75 8.72
CA TYR A 56 6.00 -1.74 7.75
C TYR A 56 7.42 -1.35 7.30
N SER A 57 8.45 -1.86 8.00
CA SER A 57 9.84 -1.63 7.62
C SER A 57 10.14 -2.30 6.28
N LEU A 58 10.29 -1.49 5.21
CA LEU A 58 10.73 -1.93 3.87
C LEU A 58 12.18 -2.47 3.81
N ASP A 59 12.79 -2.74 4.97
CA ASP A 59 14.12 -3.31 5.09
C ASP A 59 14.19 -4.74 4.49
N SER A 60 13.04 -5.37 4.23
CA SER A 60 12.93 -6.69 3.59
C SER A 60 12.81 -6.66 2.06
N ILE A 61 12.60 -5.52 1.38
CA ILE A 61 12.55 -5.47 -0.10
C ILE A 61 13.94 -5.60 -0.75
N LYS A 62 15.03 -5.42 0.00
CA LYS A 62 16.39 -5.67 -0.50
C LYS A 62 16.95 -7.00 0.00
N LYS A 63 16.65 -8.08 -0.71
CA LYS A 63 17.67 -9.10 -0.98
C LYS A 63 17.45 -9.82 -2.30
#